data_AF-A0A9E3R616-F1
#
_entry.id   AF-A0A9E3R616-F1
#
_cell.length_a   1.000
_cell.length_b   1.000
_cell.length_c   1.000
_cell.angle_alpha   90.00
_cell.angle_beta   90.00
_cell.angle_gamma   90.00
#
_symmetry.space_group_name_H-M   'P 1'
#
loop_
_entity.id
_entity.type
_entity.pdbx_description
1 polymer ?
#
loop_
_entity_poly.entity_id
_entity_poly.type
_entity_poly.pdbx_seq_one_letter_code
_entity_poly.pdbx_strand_id
1 'polypeptide(L)'
;MPALRPALVAALAVTVLAARAFGPPQITVTEVRGNPPVPGAVLLVEGHHHTDEPEADLSARAITIRDGRRVERPVALTRYGAVRHYAVTRQWDGGQAWLLVFTIKQGVHRELGTAESFVKVDAGGRVVAIEKVMERNARGDRYPRGATAAEVDEALRGLGLLR
;
A
#
# COMPACT_ATOMS: atom_id res chain seq x y z
N MET A 1 8.94 -71.82 -21.99
CA MET A 1 8.43 -70.75 -21.10
C MET A 1 9.39 -70.57 -19.93
N PRO A 2 10.10 -69.43 -19.86
CA PRO A 2 10.24 -68.73 -18.60
C PRO A 2 9.94 -67.21 -18.71
N ALA A 3 9.23 -66.76 -17.69
CA ALA A 3 8.94 -65.43 -17.15
C ALA A 3 9.41 -64.13 -17.84
N LEU A 4 8.43 -63.25 -18.09
CA LEU A 4 8.54 -61.78 -18.10
C LEU A 4 9.16 -61.26 -16.80
N ARG A 5 10.06 -60.25 -16.92
CA ARG A 5 10.16 -59.14 -15.96
C ARG A 5 10.63 -57.86 -16.66
N PRO A 6 9.75 -56.89 -16.95
CA PRO A 6 10.20 -55.54 -17.29
C PRO A 6 10.60 -54.84 -15.98
N ALA A 7 11.89 -54.53 -15.81
CA ALA A 7 12.34 -53.67 -14.73
C ALA A 7 11.98 -52.21 -15.09
N LEU A 8 10.76 -51.81 -14.73
CA LEU A 8 10.29 -50.45 -14.85
C LEU A 8 10.87 -49.64 -13.68
N VAL A 9 12.02 -49.00 -13.88
CA VAL A 9 12.55 -48.02 -12.92
C VAL A 9 11.85 -46.68 -13.18
N ALA A 10 10.70 -46.47 -12.54
CA ALA A 10 10.04 -45.18 -12.51
C ALA A 10 10.78 -44.25 -11.53
N ALA A 11 11.69 -43.43 -12.04
CA ALA A 11 12.30 -42.35 -11.28
C ALA A 11 11.26 -41.23 -11.08
N LEU A 12 10.60 -41.22 -9.92
CA LEU A 12 9.70 -40.13 -9.53
C LEU A 12 10.57 -38.91 -9.17
N ALA A 13 10.74 -37.99 -10.11
CA ALA A 13 11.35 -36.69 -9.83
C ALA A 13 10.37 -35.85 -9.01
N VAL A 14 10.55 -35.85 -7.68
CA VAL A 14 9.83 -34.95 -6.78
C VAL A 14 10.45 -33.56 -6.91
N THR A 15 9.94 -32.75 -7.83
CA THR A 15 10.19 -31.30 -7.83
C THR A 15 9.43 -30.68 -6.66
N VAL A 16 10.13 -30.44 -5.56
CA VAL A 16 9.63 -29.59 -4.47
C VAL A 16 9.63 -28.14 -4.99
N LEU A 17 8.50 -27.67 -5.51
CA LEU A 17 8.29 -26.23 -5.66
C LEU A 17 8.20 -25.64 -4.25
N ALA A 18 9.29 -25.04 -3.79
CA ALA A 18 9.26 -24.14 -2.65
C ALA A 18 8.45 -22.89 -3.05
N ALA A 19 7.13 -22.96 -2.91
CA ALA A 19 6.28 -21.78 -2.97
C ALA A 19 6.70 -20.88 -1.79
N ARG A 20 7.52 -19.87 -2.05
CA ARG A 20 7.78 -18.82 -1.07
C ARG A 20 6.49 -18.02 -0.92
N ALA A 21 5.69 -18.39 0.08
CA ALA A 21 4.53 -17.63 0.51
C ALA A 21 5.01 -16.36 1.22
N PHE A 22 5.46 -15.39 0.43
CA PHE A 22 5.68 -14.04 0.93
C PHE A 22 4.31 -13.42 1.21
N GLY A 23 4.14 -12.84 2.41
CA GLY A 23 2.94 -12.08 2.73
C GLY A 23 2.80 -10.87 1.80
N PRO A 24 1.58 -10.32 1.67
CA PRO A 24 1.38 -9.06 0.97
C PRO A 24 2.13 -7.94 1.69
N PRO A 25 2.58 -6.90 0.96
CA PRO A 25 3.24 -5.76 1.59
C PRO A 25 2.30 -5.07 2.57
N GLN A 26 2.86 -4.34 3.54
CA GLN A 26 2.13 -3.52 4.48
C GLN A 26 2.59 -2.07 4.40
N ILE A 27 1.66 -1.17 4.67
CA ILE A 27 1.95 0.24 4.85
C ILE A 27 1.36 0.72 6.18
N THR A 28 2.12 1.51 6.90
CA THR A 28 1.69 2.16 8.13
C THR A 28 1.88 3.66 7.95
N VAL A 29 0.81 4.41 8.23
CA VAL A 29 0.82 5.87 8.18
C VAL A 29 0.45 6.39 9.56
N THR A 30 1.23 7.33 10.07
CA THR A 30 1.07 7.88 11.41
C THR A 30 1.12 9.41 11.34
N GLU A 31 0.19 10.07 12.00
CA GLU A 31 0.25 11.53 12.19
C GLU A 31 1.41 11.88 13.12
N VAL A 32 2.22 12.87 12.73
CA VAL A 32 3.31 13.36 13.57
C VAL A 32 2.74 13.99 14.84
N ARG A 33 3.25 13.56 16.00
CA ARG A 33 2.99 14.20 17.29
C ARG A 33 4.30 14.70 17.87
N GLY A 34 4.38 16.00 18.18
CA GLY A 34 5.60 16.61 18.72
C GLY A 34 6.63 16.95 17.64
N ASN A 35 7.91 16.69 17.92
CA ASN A 35 9.01 17.10 17.05
C ASN A 35 9.19 16.11 15.88
N PRO A 36 9.00 16.51 14.62
CA PRO A 36 9.17 15.59 13.50
C PRO A 36 10.65 15.30 13.21
N PRO A 37 10.96 14.10 12.66
CA PRO A 37 12.31 13.77 12.19
C PRO A 37 12.73 14.57 10.94
N VAL A 38 11.76 15.11 10.20
CA VAL A 38 11.97 16.02 9.06
C VAL A 38 11.21 17.31 9.33
N PRO A 39 11.83 18.50 9.23
CA PRO A 39 11.15 19.76 9.49
C PRO A 39 9.85 19.91 8.69
N GLY A 40 8.75 20.25 9.38
CA GLY A 40 7.44 20.45 8.77
C GLY A 40 6.70 19.17 8.34
N ALA A 41 7.21 17.98 8.68
CA ALA A 41 6.48 16.75 8.42
C ALA A 41 5.20 16.68 9.26
N VAL A 42 4.11 16.25 8.63
CA VAL A 42 2.79 16.06 9.23
C VAL A 42 2.38 14.59 9.26
N LEU A 43 2.97 13.76 8.39
CA LEU A 43 2.78 12.30 8.38
C LEU A 43 4.14 11.60 8.32
N LEU A 44 4.20 10.44 8.96
CA LEU A 44 5.25 9.45 8.83
C LEU A 44 4.67 8.21 8.15
N VAL A 45 5.41 7.65 7.21
CA VAL A 45 5.01 6.50 6.40
C VAL A 45 6.09 5.44 6.47
N GLU A 46 5.70 4.24 6.83
CA GLU A 46 6.57 3.06 6.88
C GLU A 46 6.04 1.99 5.93
N GLY A 47 6.92 1.51 5.06
CA GLY A 47 6.64 0.41 4.16
C GLY A 47 7.28 -0.89 4.63
N HIS A 48 6.50 -1.96 4.74
CA HIS A 48 7.02 -3.31 4.97
C HIS A 48 6.75 -4.18 3.77
N HIS A 49 7.79 -4.83 3.26
CA HIS A 49 7.69 -5.83 2.21
C HIS A 49 8.53 -7.04 2.58
N HIS A 50 8.09 -8.21 2.13
CA HIS A 50 8.66 -9.51 2.48
C HIS A 50 9.75 -9.99 1.50
N THR A 51 10.20 -9.15 0.56
CA THR A 51 11.25 -9.49 -0.40
C THR A 51 12.63 -8.99 0.04
N ASP A 52 13.67 -9.62 -0.49
CA ASP A 52 15.07 -9.20 -0.35
C ASP A 52 15.40 -7.94 -1.20
N GLU A 53 14.38 -7.32 -1.82
CA GLU A 53 14.56 -6.12 -2.61
C GLU A 53 15.00 -4.95 -1.72
N PRO A 54 16.03 -4.19 -2.14
CA PRO A 54 16.62 -3.14 -1.33
C PRO A 54 15.63 -1.99 -1.06
N GLU A 55 14.67 -1.76 -1.96
CA GLU A 55 13.70 -0.67 -1.84
C GLU A 55 12.28 -1.12 -2.17
N ALA A 56 11.34 -0.74 -1.32
CA ALA A 56 9.92 -0.84 -1.65
C ALA A 56 9.55 0.32 -2.57
N ASP A 57 8.78 0.04 -3.63
CA ASP A 57 8.17 1.08 -4.47
C ASP A 57 7.02 1.74 -3.69
N LEU A 58 7.39 2.68 -2.82
CA LEU A 58 6.48 3.50 -2.03
C LEU A 58 6.18 4.80 -2.78
N SER A 59 4.90 5.10 -2.98
CA SER A 59 4.43 6.31 -3.66
C SER A 59 3.20 6.87 -2.95
N ALA A 60 2.88 8.13 -3.24
CA ALA A 60 1.70 8.78 -2.70
C ALA A 60 1.10 9.78 -3.68
N ARG A 61 -0.23 9.91 -3.62
CA ARG A 61 -1.00 10.89 -4.40
C ARG A 61 -2.08 11.54 -3.54
N ALA A 62 -2.39 12.79 -3.84
CA ALA A 62 -3.46 13.55 -3.22
C ALA A 62 -4.59 13.74 -4.24
N ILE A 63 -5.81 13.39 -3.85
CA ILE A 63 -7.01 13.44 -4.68
C ILE A 63 -8.01 14.40 -4.04
N THR A 64 -8.59 15.30 -4.84
CA THR A 64 -9.71 16.14 -4.43
C THR A 64 -10.71 16.30 -5.57
N ILE A 65 -11.84 16.95 -5.29
CA ILE A 65 -12.80 17.39 -6.29
C ILE A 65 -12.79 18.92 -6.30
N ARG A 66 -12.42 19.52 -7.43
CA ARG A 66 -12.41 20.97 -7.66
C ARG A 66 -13.25 21.26 -8.89
N ASP A 67 -14.21 22.18 -8.76
CA ASP A 67 -15.14 22.54 -9.85
C ASP A 67 -15.84 21.33 -10.49
N GLY A 68 -16.26 20.37 -9.65
CA GLY A 68 -16.91 19.13 -10.08
C GLY A 68 -15.99 18.12 -10.77
N ARG A 69 -14.67 18.36 -10.82
CA ARG A 69 -13.69 17.48 -11.46
C ARG A 69 -12.72 16.88 -10.47
N ARG A 70 -12.37 15.61 -10.67
CA ARG A 70 -11.29 14.96 -9.94
C ARG A 70 -9.95 15.58 -10.31
N VAL A 71 -9.25 16.08 -9.30
CA VAL A 71 -7.89 16.59 -9.39
C VAL A 71 -6.98 15.66 -8.59
N GLU A 72 -5.92 15.20 -9.23
CA GLU A 72 -4.92 14.33 -8.61
C GLU A 72 -3.53 14.98 -8.73
N ARG A 73 -2.73 14.87 -7.66
CA ARG A 73 -1.35 15.37 -7.62
C ARG A 73 -0.44 14.36 -6.94
N PRO A 74 0.81 14.18 -7.42
CA PRO A 74 1.79 13.40 -6.67
C PRO A 74 2.11 14.08 -5.33
N VAL A 75 2.39 13.28 -4.30
CA VAL A 75 2.85 13.76 -2.99
C VAL A 75 4.31 13.36 -2.83
N ALA A 76 5.20 14.34 -2.61
CA ALA A 76 6.61 14.05 -2.40
C ALA A 76 6.82 13.35 -1.05
N LEU A 77 7.65 12.32 -1.05
CA LEU A 77 8.05 11.54 0.11
C LEU A 77 9.52 11.80 0.41
N THR A 78 9.83 12.28 1.61
CA THR A 78 11.21 12.54 2.05
C THR A 78 11.68 11.39 2.90
N ARG A 79 12.66 10.61 2.43
CA ARG A 79 13.23 9.51 3.22
C ARG A 79 13.91 10.07 4.48
N TYR A 80 13.74 9.40 5.62
CA TYR A 80 14.45 9.73 6.86
C TYR A 80 14.84 8.46 7.62
N GLY A 81 15.99 8.47 8.29
CA GLY A 81 16.42 7.33 9.11
C GLY A 81 16.68 6.05 8.30
N ALA A 82 16.11 4.93 8.76
CA ALA A 82 16.32 3.62 8.17
C ALA A 82 15.67 3.47 6.78
N VAL A 83 16.07 2.43 6.05
CA VAL A 83 15.39 2.04 4.81
C VAL A 83 13.89 1.91 5.09
N ARG A 84 13.05 2.38 4.16
CA ARG A 84 11.58 2.28 4.17
C ARG A 84 10.80 3.27 5.06
N HIS A 85 11.45 4.27 5.63
CA HIS A 85 10.80 5.33 6.41
C HIS A 85 10.77 6.66 5.64
N TYR A 86 9.58 7.26 5.56
CA TYR A 86 9.34 8.48 4.78
C TYR A 86 8.48 9.48 5.52
N ALA A 87 8.88 10.74 5.46
CA ALA A 87 8.16 11.86 6.02
C ALA A 87 7.43 12.60 4.91
N VAL A 88 6.24 13.10 5.22
CA VAL A 88 5.43 13.87 4.30
C VAL A 88 5.20 15.23 4.91
N THR A 89 5.65 16.27 4.22
CA THR A 89 5.28 17.66 4.52
C THR A 89 3.93 17.96 3.89
N ARG A 90 3.20 18.93 4.47
CA ARG A 90 1.93 19.38 3.90
C ARG A 90 2.16 20.00 2.52
N GLN A 91 1.58 19.38 1.50
CA GLN A 91 1.73 19.78 0.09
C GLN A 91 0.38 20.03 -0.61
N TRP A 92 -0.71 19.93 0.13
CA TRP A 92 -2.08 20.15 -0.34
C TRP A 92 -2.60 21.50 0.12
N ASP A 93 -3.37 22.15 -0.76
CA ASP A 93 -3.95 23.48 -0.53
C ASP A 93 -4.93 23.43 0.65
N GLY A 94 -4.89 24.45 1.52
CA GLY A 94 -5.93 24.69 2.51
C GLY A 94 -7.24 25.17 1.89
N GLY A 95 -8.34 25.09 2.64
CA GLY A 95 -9.68 25.47 2.17
C GLY A 95 -10.41 24.38 1.37
N GLN A 96 -9.77 23.23 1.14
CA GLN A 96 -10.31 22.10 0.38
C GLN A 96 -9.96 20.78 1.08
N ALA A 97 -10.90 19.84 1.14
CA ALA A 97 -10.62 18.51 1.66
C ALA A 97 -9.85 17.66 0.64
N TRP A 98 -9.00 16.76 1.13
CA TRP A 98 -8.14 15.90 0.31
C TRP A 98 -8.16 14.45 0.82
N LEU A 99 -8.14 13.53 -0.12
CA LEU A 99 -7.83 12.12 0.12
C LEU A 99 -6.40 11.86 -0.32
N LEU A 100 -5.51 11.54 0.62
CA LEU A 100 -4.18 11.04 0.28
C LEU A 100 -4.25 9.51 0.16
N VAL A 101 -3.68 8.97 -0.90
CA VAL A 101 -3.53 7.53 -1.13
C VAL A 101 -2.06 7.21 -1.13
N PHE A 102 -1.61 6.44 -0.15
CA PHE A 102 -0.26 5.93 -0.06
C PHE A 102 -0.24 4.49 -0.56
N THR A 103 0.72 4.16 -1.42
CA THR A 103 0.81 2.87 -2.10
C THR A 103 2.20 2.28 -1.92
N ILE A 104 2.26 1.01 -1.55
CA ILE A 104 3.49 0.19 -1.60
C ILE A 104 3.27 -0.96 -2.58
N LYS A 105 4.26 -1.21 -3.45
CA LYS A 105 4.26 -2.34 -4.38
C LYS A 105 5.45 -3.24 -4.10
N GLN A 106 5.23 -4.54 -4.17
CA GLN A 106 6.24 -5.57 -3.87
C GLN A 106 6.55 -6.42 -5.10
N GLY A 107 7.83 -6.75 -5.29
CA GLY A 107 8.30 -7.61 -6.35
C GLY A 107 8.66 -6.87 -7.63
N VAL A 108 9.66 -7.39 -8.34
CA VAL A 108 9.98 -7.07 -9.73
C VAL A 108 8.67 -7.11 -10.54
N HIS A 109 8.28 -5.97 -11.11
CA HIS A 109 7.03 -5.80 -11.89
C HIS A 109 5.71 -5.92 -11.10
N ARG A 110 5.71 -5.75 -9.77
CA ARG A 110 4.50 -5.73 -8.91
C ARG A 110 3.81 -7.08 -8.75
N GLU A 111 4.49 -8.17 -9.10
CA GLU A 111 3.92 -9.51 -9.12
C GLU A 111 3.60 -10.06 -7.71
N LEU A 112 4.15 -9.45 -6.66
CA LEU A 112 4.03 -9.93 -5.28
C LEU A 112 3.06 -9.08 -4.44
N GLY A 113 2.32 -8.18 -5.07
CA GLY A 113 1.17 -7.50 -4.46
C GLY A 113 1.33 -5.99 -4.28
N THR A 114 0.22 -5.37 -3.89
CA THR A 114 0.10 -3.93 -3.63
C THR A 114 -0.65 -3.73 -2.33
N ALA A 115 -0.24 -2.77 -1.51
CA ALA A 115 -0.98 -2.31 -0.33
C ALA A 115 -1.24 -0.81 -0.44
N GLU A 116 -2.44 -0.39 -0.07
CA GLU A 116 -2.80 1.02 0.01
C GLU A 116 -3.36 1.42 1.38
N SER A 117 -3.13 2.68 1.73
CA SER A 117 -3.71 3.32 2.90
C SER A 117 -4.19 4.71 2.54
N PHE A 118 -5.36 5.06 3.05
CA PHE A 118 -5.99 6.35 2.89
C PHE A 118 -5.67 7.25 4.08
N VAL A 119 -5.43 8.52 3.81
CA VAL A 119 -5.45 9.59 4.81
C VAL A 119 -6.46 10.63 4.36
N LYS A 120 -7.50 10.81 5.17
CA LYS A 120 -8.54 11.81 4.95
C LYS A 120 -8.12 13.11 5.61
N VAL A 121 -8.09 14.18 4.83
CA VAL A 121 -7.74 15.53 5.29
C VAL A 121 -8.94 16.44 5.06
N ASP A 122 -9.36 17.16 6.10
CA ASP A 122 -10.44 18.14 5.99
C ASP A 122 -10.01 19.45 5.29
N ALA A 123 -10.98 20.35 5.07
CA ALA A 123 -10.72 21.66 4.46
C ALA A 123 -9.81 22.58 5.30
N GLY A 124 -9.73 22.35 6.62
CA GLY A 124 -8.75 23.03 7.49
C GLY A 124 -7.31 22.52 7.28
N GLY A 125 -7.15 21.38 6.62
CA GLY A 125 -5.87 20.71 6.44
C GLY A 125 -5.52 19.73 7.54
N ARG A 126 -6.47 19.39 8.41
CA ARG A 126 -6.25 18.44 9.50
C ARG A 126 -6.49 17.02 9.02
N VAL A 127 -5.68 16.08 9.51
CA VAL A 127 -5.95 14.66 9.33
C VAL A 127 -7.17 14.30 10.18
N VAL A 128 -8.20 13.74 9.55
CA VAL A 128 -9.44 13.31 10.22
C VAL A 128 -9.59 11.80 10.28
N ALA A 129 -8.94 11.07 9.39
CA ALA A 129 -8.86 9.61 9.46
C ALA A 129 -7.61 9.08 8.75
N ILE A 130 -7.12 7.94 9.23
CA ILE A 130 -6.12 7.12 8.56
C ILE A 130 -6.69 5.70 8.50
N GLU A 131 -6.83 5.16 7.29
CA GLU A 131 -7.53 3.91 7.03
C GLU A 131 -6.69 3.01 6.14
N LYS A 132 -6.40 1.79 6.60
CA LYS A 132 -5.74 0.77 5.77
C LYS A 132 -6.78 0.11 4.87
N VAL A 133 -6.42 -0.12 3.61
CA VAL A 133 -7.27 -0.86 2.67
C VAL A 133 -7.03 -2.35 2.89
N MET A 134 -8.04 -3.03 3.44
CA MET A 134 -7.94 -4.42 3.88
C MET A 134 -8.96 -5.29 3.15
N GLU A 135 -8.60 -6.54 2.89
CA GLU A 135 -9.51 -7.59 2.41
C GLU A 135 -9.49 -8.78 3.36
N ARG A 136 -10.52 -9.64 3.32
CA ARG A 136 -10.56 -10.91 4.04
C ARG A 136 -10.36 -12.07 3.09
N ASN A 137 -9.46 -12.99 3.44
CA ASN A 137 -9.30 -14.24 2.69
C ASN A 137 -10.40 -15.25 3.06
N ALA A 138 -10.43 -16.42 2.40
CA ALA A 138 -11.39 -17.50 2.67
C ALA A 138 -11.34 -18.05 4.11
N ARG A 139 -10.23 -17.83 4.84
CA ARG A 139 -10.05 -18.20 6.25
C ARG A 139 -10.50 -17.10 7.21
N GLY A 140 -10.93 -15.95 6.70
CA GLY A 140 -11.37 -14.79 7.48
C GLY A 140 -10.25 -13.82 7.90
N ASP A 141 -8.99 -14.14 7.59
CA ASP A 141 -7.84 -13.29 7.94
C ASP A 141 -7.87 -12.00 7.12
N ARG A 142 -7.57 -10.87 7.79
CA ARG A 142 -7.45 -9.59 7.11
C ARG A 142 -6.04 -9.40 6.54
N TYR A 143 -5.95 -8.98 5.29
CA TYR A 143 -4.70 -8.69 4.63
C TYR A 143 -4.76 -7.33 3.88
N PRO A 144 -3.65 -6.57 3.84
CA PRO A 144 -3.61 -5.33 3.07
C PRO A 144 -3.69 -5.58 1.56
N ARG A 145 -4.34 -4.67 0.84
CA ARG A 145 -4.41 -4.69 -0.63
C ARG A 145 -4.43 -3.29 -1.24
N GLY A 146 -4.37 -3.21 -2.58
CA GLY A 146 -4.66 -1.96 -3.29
C GLY A 146 -6.15 -1.62 -3.26
N ALA A 147 -6.49 -0.33 -3.31
CA ALA A 147 -7.86 0.11 -3.39
C ALA A 147 -8.45 -0.08 -4.79
N THR A 148 -9.74 -0.37 -4.83
CA THR A 148 -10.55 -0.27 -6.04
C THR A 148 -10.96 1.18 -6.30
N ALA A 149 -11.36 1.49 -7.53
CA ALA A 149 -11.91 2.81 -7.86
C ALA A 149 -13.14 3.15 -7.01
N ALA A 150 -13.99 2.17 -6.71
CA ALA A 150 -15.20 2.36 -5.90
C ALA A 150 -14.89 2.77 -4.46
N GLU A 151 -13.83 2.22 -3.85
CA GLU A 151 -13.41 2.59 -2.49
C GLU A 151 -12.76 3.97 -2.44
N VAL A 152 -12.04 4.36 -3.50
CA VAL A 152 -11.56 5.73 -3.64
C VAL A 152 -12.74 6.70 -3.73
N ASP A 153 -13.76 6.37 -4.52
CA ASP A 153 -14.99 7.16 -4.64
C ASP A 153 -15.75 7.24 -3.30
N GLU A 154 -15.83 6.13 -2.57
CA GLU A 154 -16.44 6.09 -1.25
C GLU A 154 -15.68 6.94 -0.23
N ALA A 155 -14.36 6.87 -0.21
CA ALA A 155 -13.54 7.70 0.66
C ALA A 155 -13.71 9.20 0.35
N LEU A 156 -13.86 9.56 -0.93
CA LEU A 156 -14.16 10.93 -1.36
C LEU A 156 -15.59 11.36 -0.98
N ARG A 157 -16.60 10.47 -1.08
CA ARG A 157 -17.95 10.72 -0.55
C ARG A 157 -17.93 10.95 0.96
N GLY A 158 -17.14 10.17 1.70
CA GLY A 158 -16.95 10.36 3.14
C GLY A 158 -16.32 11.71 3.53
N LEU A 159 -15.60 12.35 2.59
CA LEU A 159 -15.08 13.71 2.73
C LEU A 159 -16.07 14.80 2.23
N GLY A 160 -17.25 14.41 1.75
CA GLY A 160 -18.22 15.33 1.14
C GLY A 160 -17.82 15.87 -0.23
N LEU A 161 -16.83 15.24 -0.88
CA LEU A 161 -16.30 15.70 -2.17
C LEU A 161 -17.07 15.15 -3.37
N LEU A 162 -17.69 13.98 -3.21
CA LEU A 162 -18.59 13.36 -4.18
C LEU A 162 -19.98 13.27 -3.55
N ARG A 163 -21.02 13.39 -4.40
CA ARG A 163 -22.42 13.17 -4.03
C ARG A 163 -22.86 11.77 -4.41
#